data_AF-A0A7J2ZLF2-F1
#
_entry.id   AF-A0A7J2ZLF2-F1
#
_cell.length_a   1.000
_cell.length_b   1.000
_cell.length_c   1.000
_cell.angle_alpha   90.00
_cell.angle_beta   90.00
_cell.angle_gamma   90.00
#
_symmetry.space_group_name_H-M   'P 1'
#
loop_
_entity.id
_entity.type
_entity.pdbx_description
1 polymer ?
#
loop_
_entity_poly.entity_id
_entity_poly.type
_entity_poly.pdbx_seq_one_letter_code
_entity_poly.pdbx_strand_id
1 'polypeptide(L)'
;MTNELEKLREIINAISPNKKAILASETLGNIMFVLAKHFTKIAGYSVASTVLQREIREIGKKDAKTLAKILNIKEVTLQNASKLLRAAAFIFGLELSPKGEHSIVTDCPFSRVQGQPLICKICLEYNKGILEGFAGDRFKFTQIKSLGKGDEYCEFETTEK
;
A
#
# COMPACT_ATOMS: atom_id res chain seq x y z
N MET A 1 -16.09 -17.03 2.21
CA MET A 1 -15.15 -16.30 1.31
C MET A 1 -13.78 -16.07 1.97
N THR A 2 -13.39 -16.94 2.90
CA THR A 2 -12.25 -16.84 3.84
C THR A 2 -11.02 -17.65 3.40
N ASN A 3 -11.24 -18.70 2.60
CA ASN A 3 -10.25 -19.74 2.29
C ASN A 3 -9.11 -19.29 1.34
N GLU A 4 -9.35 -18.36 0.41
CA GLU A 4 -8.28 -17.85 -0.49
C GLU A 4 -7.30 -16.91 0.22
N LEU A 5 -7.80 -16.10 1.16
CA LEU A 5 -6.97 -15.21 1.97
C LEU A 5 -6.12 -15.99 2.96
N GLU A 6 -6.70 -17.01 3.60
CA GLU A 6 -5.96 -17.94 4.46
C GLU A 6 -4.86 -18.67 3.69
N LYS A 7 -5.16 -19.18 2.49
CA LYS A 7 -4.15 -19.81 1.62
C LYS A 7 -3.05 -18.85 1.18
N LEU A 8 -3.37 -17.61 0.83
CA LEU A 8 -2.37 -16.61 0.48
C LEU A 8 -1.48 -16.31 1.70
N ARG A 9 -2.10 -16.18 2.89
CA ARG A 9 -1.41 -15.95 4.16
C ARG A 9 -0.52 -17.13 4.54
N GLU A 10 -0.96 -18.36 4.31
CA GLU A 10 -0.20 -19.60 4.52
C GLU A 10 0.99 -19.71 3.57
N ILE A 11 0.79 -19.50 2.26
CA ILE A 11 1.88 -19.51 1.27
C ILE A 11 2.94 -18.48 1.64
N ILE A 12 2.52 -17.28 2.03
CA ILE A 12 3.48 -16.23 2.35
C ILE A 12 4.16 -16.46 3.72
N ASN A 13 3.42 -16.94 4.73
CA ASN A 13 4.00 -17.33 6.02
C ASN A 13 4.98 -18.50 5.88
N ALA A 14 4.76 -19.39 4.92
CA ALA A 14 5.69 -20.49 4.60
C ALA A 14 6.97 -19.99 3.91
N ILE A 15 6.91 -18.87 3.17
CA ILE A 15 8.08 -18.28 2.49
C ILE A 15 8.91 -17.40 3.46
N SER A 16 8.27 -16.70 4.40
CA SER A 16 8.96 -15.92 5.43
C SER A 16 8.12 -15.88 6.71
N PRO A 17 8.61 -16.40 7.85
CA PRO A 17 7.84 -16.38 9.08
C PRO A 17 7.52 -14.93 9.47
N ASN A 18 6.23 -14.63 9.59
CA ASN A 18 5.56 -13.34 9.81
C ASN A 18 6.39 -12.28 10.59
N LYS A 19 7.13 -12.71 11.62
CA LYS A 19 8.02 -11.85 12.43
C LYS A 19 9.16 -11.19 11.63
N LYS A 20 9.79 -11.91 10.69
CA LYS A 20 10.88 -11.39 9.84
C LYS A 20 10.38 -10.39 8.80
N ALA A 21 9.20 -10.63 8.22
CA ALA A 21 8.56 -9.73 7.27
C ALA A 21 8.13 -8.41 7.94
N ILE A 22 7.57 -8.48 9.15
CA ILE A 22 7.23 -7.31 9.97
C ILE A 22 8.50 -6.51 10.31
N LEU A 23 9.55 -7.16 10.82
CA LEU A 23 10.83 -6.52 11.13
C LEU A 23 11.48 -5.86 9.90
N ALA A 24 11.44 -6.53 8.75
CA ALA A 24 11.94 -5.96 7.49
C ALA A 24 11.12 -4.73 7.06
N SER A 25 9.79 -4.79 7.20
CA SER A 25 8.90 -3.67 6.88
C SER A 25 9.12 -2.47 7.81
N GLU A 26 9.26 -2.72 9.12
CA GLU A 26 9.59 -1.69 10.12
C GLU A 26 10.97 -1.07 9.83
N THR A 27 11.96 -1.89 9.48
CA THR A 27 13.31 -1.41 9.12
C THR A 27 13.27 -0.53 7.86
N LEU A 28 12.60 -0.98 6.81
CA LEU A 28 12.40 -0.20 5.58
C LEU A 28 11.67 1.11 5.88
N GLY A 29 10.68 1.09 6.77
CA GLY A 29 9.96 2.28 7.21
C GLY A 29 10.83 3.30 7.90
N ASN A 30 11.68 2.86 8.81
CA ASN A 30 12.63 3.74 9.50
C ASN A 30 13.65 4.34 8.51
N ILE A 31 14.17 3.54 7.57
CA ILE A 31 15.08 4.03 6.53
C ILE A 31 14.37 5.08 5.65
N MET A 32 13.18 4.77 5.16
CA MET A 32 12.38 5.69 4.34
C MET A 32 12.05 6.98 5.07
N PHE A 33 11.75 6.91 6.37
CA PHE A 33 11.48 8.08 7.19
C PHE A 33 12.71 8.98 7.33
N VAL A 34 13.88 8.42 7.64
CA VAL A 34 15.13 9.18 7.75
C VAL A 34 15.47 9.86 6.43
N LEU A 35 15.37 9.13 5.32
CA LEU A 35 15.60 9.66 3.97
C LEU A 35 14.60 10.78 3.64
N ALA A 36 13.31 10.59 3.91
CA ALA A 36 12.28 11.60 3.65
C ALA A 36 12.50 12.86 4.50
N LYS A 37 12.89 12.72 5.77
CA LYS A 37 13.19 13.83 6.66
C LYS A 37 14.41 14.62 6.19
N HIS A 38 15.47 13.91 5.78
CA HIS A 38 16.68 14.53 5.24
C HIS A 38 16.39 15.26 3.93
N PHE A 39 15.65 14.63 3.02
CA PHE A 39 15.28 15.23 1.75
C PHE A 39 14.38 16.46 1.93
N THR A 40 13.41 16.39 2.84
CA THR A 40 12.58 17.55 3.23
C THR A 40 13.41 18.71 3.76
N LYS A 41 14.47 18.43 4.54
CA LYS A 41 15.38 19.46 5.06
C LYS A 41 16.16 20.16 3.94
N ILE A 42 16.53 19.43 2.88
CA ILE A 42 17.34 19.96 1.77
C ILE A 42 16.48 20.68 0.73
N ALA A 43 15.40 20.03 0.27
CA ALA A 43 14.61 20.47 -0.88
C ALA A 43 13.36 21.27 -0.48
N GLY A 44 13.01 21.30 0.81
CA GLY A 44 11.75 21.83 1.30
C GLY A 44 10.61 20.82 1.18
N TYR A 45 9.63 20.95 2.08
CA TYR A 45 8.54 19.97 2.22
C TYR A 45 7.70 19.79 0.96
N SER A 46 7.37 20.88 0.25
CA SER A 46 6.54 20.83 -0.96
C SER A 46 7.20 19.97 -2.04
N VAL A 47 8.45 20.28 -2.38
CA VAL A 47 9.23 19.55 -3.41
C VAL A 47 9.44 18.10 -3.00
N ALA A 48 9.89 17.88 -1.76
CA ALA A 48 10.14 16.54 -1.26
C ALA A 48 8.89 15.66 -1.28
N SER A 49 7.74 16.20 -0.88
CA SER A 49 6.48 15.48 -0.89
C SER A 49 6.04 15.14 -2.31
N THR A 50 6.12 16.09 -3.26
CA THR A 50 5.74 15.84 -4.66
C THR A 50 6.62 14.77 -5.30
N VAL A 51 7.94 14.84 -5.12
CA VAL A 51 8.88 13.87 -5.68
C VAL A 51 8.63 12.49 -5.09
N LEU A 52 8.55 12.36 -3.76
CA LEU A 52 8.32 11.07 -3.11
C LEU A 52 7.01 10.44 -3.56
N GLN A 53 5.92 11.21 -3.64
CA GLN A 53 4.63 10.71 -4.12
C GLN A 53 4.71 10.17 -5.56
N ARG A 54 5.37 10.91 -6.46
CA ARG A 54 5.56 10.50 -7.86
C ARG A 54 6.36 9.21 -7.96
N GLU A 55 7.53 9.15 -7.31
CA GLU A 55 8.41 7.98 -7.41
C GLU A 55 7.74 6.72 -6.83
N ILE A 56 7.03 6.86 -5.71
CA ILE A 56 6.31 5.73 -5.09
C ILE A 56 5.16 5.24 -5.97
N ARG A 57 4.46 6.14 -6.65
CA ARG A 57 3.43 5.77 -7.62
C ARG A 57 4.04 5.01 -8.81
N GLU A 58 5.19 5.45 -9.32
CA GLU A 58 5.88 4.75 -10.41
C GLU A 58 6.40 3.37 -10.01
N ILE A 59 6.83 3.20 -8.75
CA ILE A 59 7.14 1.87 -8.21
C ILE A 59 5.88 0.99 -8.23
N GLY A 60 4.75 1.50 -7.71
CA GLY A 60 3.47 0.77 -7.75
C GLY A 60 3.07 0.34 -9.17
N LYS A 61 3.23 1.19 -10.18
CA LYS A 61 2.93 0.85 -11.58
C LYS A 61 3.78 -0.32 -12.09
N LYS A 62 5.05 -0.34 -11.74
CA LYS A 62 5.97 -1.42 -12.13
C LYS A 62 5.60 -2.73 -11.43
N ASP A 63 5.31 -2.66 -10.14
CA ASP A 63 4.97 -3.82 -9.32
C ASP A 63 3.60 -4.42 -9.70
N ALA A 64 2.67 -3.62 -10.23
CA ALA A 64 1.36 -4.07 -10.70
C ALA A 64 1.48 -5.26 -11.68
N LYS A 65 2.39 -5.18 -12.65
CA LYS A 65 2.60 -6.23 -13.66
C LYS A 65 3.15 -7.50 -13.02
N THR A 66 4.12 -7.35 -12.12
CA THR A 66 4.72 -8.48 -11.40
C THR A 66 3.70 -9.18 -10.52
N LEU A 67 2.91 -8.41 -9.75
CA LEU A 67 1.85 -8.93 -8.90
C LEU A 67 0.73 -9.60 -9.70
N ALA A 68 0.27 -9.00 -10.79
CA ALA A 68 -0.73 -9.60 -11.66
C ALA A 68 -0.25 -10.95 -12.21
N LYS A 69 1.03 -11.04 -12.60
CA LYS A 69 1.66 -12.28 -13.06
C LYS A 69 1.74 -13.34 -11.97
N ILE A 70 2.20 -12.97 -10.76
CA ILE A 70 2.30 -13.89 -9.61
C ILE A 70 0.92 -14.44 -9.22
N LEU A 71 -0.12 -13.59 -9.26
CA LEU A 71 -1.49 -13.94 -8.91
C LEU A 71 -2.29 -14.56 -10.08
N ASN A 72 -1.68 -14.72 -11.26
CA ASN A 72 -2.32 -15.20 -12.48
C ASN A 72 -3.59 -14.42 -12.87
N ILE A 73 -3.57 -13.10 -12.68
CA ILE A 73 -4.65 -12.19 -13.03
C ILE A 73 -4.46 -11.72 -14.47
N LYS A 74 -5.46 -11.95 -15.33
CA LYS A 74 -5.43 -11.57 -16.75
C LYS A 74 -6.46 -10.53 -17.14
N GLU A 75 -7.57 -10.46 -16.41
CA GLU A 75 -8.69 -9.59 -16.72
C GLU A 75 -8.78 -8.42 -15.75
N VAL A 76 -9.08 -7.24 -16.27
CA VAL A 76 -9.29 -6.02 -15.49
C VAL A 76 -10.73 -5.99 -14.99
N THR A 77 -10.93 -6.39 -13.74
CA THR A 77 -12.22 -6.33 -13.02
C THR A 77 -12.01 -5.74 -11.63
N LEU A 78 -13.07 -5.21 -11.01
CA LEU A 78 -13.00 -4.66 -9.64
C LEU A 78 -12.53 -5.71 -8.62
N GLN A 79 -12.99 -6.96 -8.78
CA GLN A 79 -12.57 -8.07 -7.92
C GLN A 79 -11.07 -8.35 -8.04
N ASN A 80 -10.53 -8.36 -9.26
CA ASN A 80 -9.09 -8.57 -9.50
C ASN A 80 -8.25 -7.38 -9.04
N ALA A 81 -8.73 -6.15 -9.22
CA ALA A 81 -8.12 -4.95 -8.67
C ALA A 81 -8.03 -5.04 -7.14
N SER A 82 -9.11 -5.46 -6.46
CA SER A 82 -9.11 -5.69 -5.02
C SER A 82 -8.11 -6.78 -4.60
N LYS A 83 -7.99 -7.89 -5.35
CA LYS A 83 -6.98 -8.93 -5.08
C LYS A 83 -5.55 -8.40 -5.20
N LEU A 84 -5.27 -7.60 -6.23
CA LEU A 84 -3.98 -6.94 -6.44
C LEU A 84 -3.62 -5.97 -5.31
N LEU A 85 -4.56 -5.11 -4.93
CA LEU A 85 -4.39 -4.18 -3.80
C LEU A 85 -4.12 -4.92 -2.48
N ARG A 86 -4.78 -6.07 -2.26
CA ARG A 86 -4.51 -6.92 -1.09
C ARG A 86 -3.09 -7.44 -1.05
N ALA A 87 -2.58 -7.96 -2.17
CA ALA A 87 -1.21 -8.42 -2.25
C ALA A 87 -0.20 -7.26 -2.14
N ALA A 88 -0.51 -6.13 -2.77
CA ALA A 88 0.27 -4.89 -2.70
C ALA A 88 0.41 -4.38 -1.26
N ALA A 89 -0.65 -4.40 -0.47
CA ALA A 89 -0.60 -3.97 0.92
C ALA A 89 0.17 -4.97 1.81
N PHE A 90 0.08 -6.27 1.51
CA PHE A 90 0.86 -7.29 2.19
C PHE A 90 2.37 -7.04 2.06
N ILE A 91 2.86 -6.57 0.91
CA ILE A 91 4.28 -6.22 0.71
C ILE A 91 4.77 -5.20 1.76
N PHE A 92 3.88 -4.33 2.22
CA PHE A 92 4.17 -3.33 3.24
C PHE A 92 3.87 -3.82 4.66
N GLY A 93 3.61 -5.12 4.86
CA GLY A 93 3.20 -5.68 6.14
C GLY A 93 1.88 -5.11 6.66
N LEU A 94 1.03 -4.58 5.76
CA LEU A 94 -0.26 -4.03 6.11
C LEU A 94 -1.30 -5.14 6.26
N GLU A 95 -2.07 -5.10 7.34
CA GLU A 95 -3.32 -5.86 7.40
C GLU A 95 -4.42 -5.10 6.68
N LEU A 96 -4.87 -5.65 5.54
CA LEU A 96 -6.08 -5.19 4.85
C LEU A 96 -7.29 -5.99 5.30
N SER A 97 -8.12 -5.38 6.14
CA SER A 97 -9.44 -5.93 6.46
C SER A 97 -10.42 -5.54 5.35
N PRO A 98 -11.03 -6.51 4.65
CA PRO A 98 -12.04 -6.20 3.67
C PRO A 98 -13.37 -5.83 4.35
N LYS A 99 -13.90 -4.64 4.05
CA LYS A 99 -15.31 -4.29 4.29
C LYS A 99 -15.96 -3.94 2.95
N GLY A 100 -16.52 -4.93 2.26
CA GLY A 100 -17.11 -4.72 0.93
C GLY A 100 -16.08 -4.21 -0.09
N GLU A 101 -16.32 -3.03 -0.68
CA GLU A 101 -15.43 -2.35 -1.62
C GLU A 101 -14.26 -1.60 -0.94
N HIS A 102 -14.26 -1.57 0.39
CA HIS A 102 -13.27 -0.82 1.17
C HIS A 102 -12.07 -1.71 1.53
N SER A 103 -10.90 -1.09 1.46
CA SER A 103 -9.63 -1.63 1.92
C SER A 103 -9.21 -0.85 3.18
N ILE A 104 -9.34 -1.49 4.34
CA ILE A 104 -9.01 -0.87 5.64
C ILE A 104 -7.61 -1.30 6.04
N VAL A 105 -6.69 -0.35 6.20
CA VAL A 105 -5.35 -0.59 6.73
C VAL A 105 -5.39 -0.35 8.24
N THR A 106 -5.49 -1.44 9.03
CA THR A 106 -5.63 -1.36 10.49
C THR A 106 -4.30 -1.42 11.25
N ASP A 107 -3.30 -2.13 10.75
CA ASP A 107 -1.98 -2.25 11.38
C ASP A 107 -0.89 -1.97 10.35
N CYS A 108 -0.63 -0.67 10.13
CA CYS A 108 0.46 -0.23 9.30
C CYS A 108 1.75 -0.27 10.12
N PRO A 109 2.75 -1.14 9.84
CA PRO A 109 4.00 -1.14 10.60
C PRO A 109 4.71 0.22 10.52
N PHE A 110 4.42 1.00 9.47
CA PHE A 110 4.90 2.36 9.33
C PHE A 110 4.18 3.37 10.26
N SER A 111 2.95 3.11 10.73
CA SER A 111 2.27 4.01 11.70
C SER A 111 3.00 4.11 13.04
N ARG A 112 3.81 3.10 13.37
CA ARG A 112 4.68 3.03 14.55
C ARG A 112 5.93 3.92 14.41
N VAL A 113 6.24 4.37 13.20
CA VAL A 113 7.33 5.30 12.91
C VAL A 113 6.80 6.73 13.11
N GLN A 114 7.39 7.47 14.05
CA GLN A 114 6.96 8.84 14.37
C GLN A 114 7.04 9.77 13.14
N GLY A 115 5.91 10.22 12.58
CA GLY A 115 5.88 11.10 11.40
C GLY A 115 4.61 11.04 10.55
N GLN A 116 3.44 10.97 11.19
CA GLN A 116 2.16 10.46 10.68
C GLN A 116 1.51 11.08 9.40
N PRO A 117 1.87 12.23 8.81
CA PRO A 117 1.22 12.67 7.56
C PRO A 117 1.74 11.99 6.28
N LEU A 118 2.98 11.47 6.30
CA LEU A 118 3.64 11.01 5.07
C LEU A 118 3.28 9.56 4.73
N ILE A 119 3.07 8.72 5.73
CA ILE A 119 2.95 7.27 5.55
C ILE A 119 1.64 6.87 4.88
N CYS A 120 0.49 7.37 5.34
CA CYS A 120 -0.77 7.07 4.66
C CYS A 120 -0.81 7.67 3.24
N LYS A 121 -0.08 8.76 2.99
CA LYS A 121 0.13 9.28 1.62
C LYS A 121 0.99 8.34 0.78
N ILE A 122 2.09 7.82 1.33
CA ILE A 122 2.93 6.83 0.66
C ILE A 122 2.11 5.59 0.29
N CYS A 123 1.34 5.04 1.23
CA CYS A 123 0.47 3.89 0.98
C CYS A 123 -0.59 4.20 -0.08
N LEU A 124 -1.21 5.38 -0.01
CA LEU A 124 -2.18 5.83 -1.00
C LEU A 124 -1.56 5.89 -2.40
N GLU A 125 -0.40 6.53 -2.54
CA GLU A 125 0.25 6.74 -3.83
C GLU A 125 0.78 5.45 -4.44
N TYR A 126 1.30 4.53 -3.62
CA TYR A 126 1.70 3.21 -4.09
C TYR A 126 0.50 2.43 -4.64
N ASN A 127 -0.60 2.35 -3.88
CA ASN A 127 -1.80 1.61 -4.30
C ASN A 127 -2.49 2.26 -5.51
N LYS A 128 -2.45 3.59 -5.63
CA LYS A 128 -2.83 4.28 -6.87
C LYS A 128 -1.97 3.83 -8.04
N GLY A 129 -0.65 3.78 -7.85
CA GLY A 129 0.30 3.28 -8.85
C GLY A 129 -0.03 1.85 -9.29
N ILE A 130 -0.38 0.97 -8.34
CA ILE A 130 -0.77 -0.41 -8.62
C ILE A 130 -2.01 -0.46 -9.52
N LEU A 131 -3.04 0.32 -9.22
CA LEU A 131 -4.25 0.39 -10.04
C LEU A 131 -4.00 1.03 -11.40
N GLU A 132 -3.26 2.14 -11.45
CA GLU A 132 -2.88 2.79 -12.72
C GLU A 132 -2.07 1.84 -13.60
N GLY A 133 -1.14 1.08 -13.03
CA GLY A 133 -0.33 0.10 -13.75
C GLY A 133 -1.11 -1.13 -14.22
N PHE A 134 -2.17 -1.51 -13.49
CA PHE A 134 -3.01 -2.67 -13.81
C PHE A 134 -4.16 -2.34 -14.77
N ALA A 135 -4.83 -1.20 -14.58
CA ALA A 135 -6.13 -0.89 -15.16
C ALA A 135 -6.18 0.51 -15.81
N GLY A 136 -5.08 1.26 -15.81
CA GLY A 136 -5.08 2.66 -16.24
C GLY A 136 -6.00 3.52 -15.37
N ASP A 137 -6.78 4.38 -16.00
CA ASP A 137 -7.64 5.34 -15.30
C ASP A 137 -9.00 4.78 -14.87
N ARG A 138 -9.28 3.49 -15.12
CA ARG A 138 -10.59 2.86 -14.91
C ARG A 138 -11.05 2.83 -13.45
N PHE A 139 -10.12 2.77 -12.51
CA PHE A 139 -10.43 2.76 -11.08
C PHE A 139 -9.97 4.06 -10.42
N LYS A 140 -10.72 4.48 -9.40
CA LYS A 140 -10.36 5.57 -8.50
C LYS A 140 -10.05 4.98 -7.13
N PHE A 141 -8.95 5.40 -6.52
CA PHE A 141 -8.57 5.03 -5.16
C PHE A 141 -8.54 6.26 -4.27
N THR A 142 -9.43 6.28 -3.28
CA THR A 142 -9.68 7.46 -2.46
C THR A 142 -9.45 7.12 -0.99
N GLN A 143 -8.82 8.04 -0.26
CA GLN A 143 -8.67 7.91 1.19
C GLN A 143 -9.93 8.44 1.88
N ILE A 144 -10.58 7.58 2.68
CA ILE A 144 -11.75 7.93 3.49
C ILE A 144 -11.33 8.32 4.92
N LYS A 145 -10.39 7.58 5.52
CA LYS A 145 -9.87 7.87 6.87
C LYS A 145 -8.35 8.02 6.90
N SER A 146 -7.86 8.85 7.80
CA SER A 146 -6.45 9.20 7.91
C SER A 146 -6.00 9.38 9.35
N LEU A 147 -4.89 8.74 9.72
CA LEU A 147 -4.17 9.02 10.98
C LEU A 147 -3.86 10.53 11.11
N GLY A 148 -3.51 11.18 10.01
CA GLY A 148 -3.23 12.62 9.99
C GLY A 148 -4.44 13.54 10.27
N LYS A 149 -5.66 12.98 10.32
CA LYS A 149 -6.90 13.68 10.72
C LYS A 149 -7.38 13.27 12.12
N GLY A 150 -6.62 12.44 12.84
CA GLY A 150 -7.00 11.92 14.15
C GLY A 150 -7.83 10.62 14.11
N ASP A 151 -8.00 9.99 12.95
CA ASP A 151 -8.62 8.66 12.87
C ASP A 151 -7.68 7.60 13.46
N GLU A 152 -8.24 6.49 13.96
CA GLU A 152 -7.47 5.38 14.52
C GLU A 152 -6.72 4.55 13.45
N TYR A 153 -7.15 4.64 12.19
CA TYR A 153 -6.60 3.89 11.07
C TYR A 153 -6.75 4.65 9.75
N CYS A 154 -6.07 4.15 8.71
CA CYS A 154 -6.22 4.64 7.35
C CYS A 154 -7.16 3.73 6.56
N GLU A 155 -8.20 4.30 5.97
CA GLU A 155 -9.21 3.58 5.20
C GLU A 155 -9.26 4.12 3.78
N PHE A 156 -9.34 3.21 2.81
CA PHE A 156 -9.37 3.54 1.39
C PHE A 156 -10.51 2.82 0.69
N GLU A 157 -11.06 3.46 -0.34
CA GLU A 157 -12.13 2.92 -1.17
C GLU A 157 -11.68 2.90 -2.62
N THR A 158 -12.04 1.80 -3.32
CA THR A 158 -11.81 1.65 -4.75
C THR A 158 -13.14 1.67 -5.48
N THR A 159 -13.34 2.64 -6.37
CA THR A 159 -14.54 2.75 -7.20
C THR A 159 -14.19 2.66 -8.68
N GLU A 160 -15.08 2.05 -9.47
CA GLU A 160 -14.98 2.09 -10.93
C GLU A 160 -15.46 3.46 -11.44
N LYS A 161 -14.75 4.03 -12.43
CA LYS A 161 -15.09 5.30 -13.06
C LYS A 161 -15.98 5.12 -14.28
#